data_AF-A0A6S6U5S8-F1
#
_entry.id   AF-A0A6S6U5S8-F1
#
_cell.length_a   1.000
_cell.length_b   1.000
_cell.length_c   1.000
_cell.angle_alpha   90.00
_cell.angle_beta   90.00
_cell.angle_gamma   90.00
#
_symmetry.space_group_name_H-M   'P 1'
#
loop_
_entity.id
_entity.type
_entity.pdbx_description
1 polymer ?
#
loop_
_entity_poly.entity_id
_entity_poly.type
_entity_poly.pdbx_seq_one_letter_code
_entity_poly.pdbx_strand_id
1 'polypeptide(L)' 'MSEKSRFKMRCRRGMKELDFVLTRYMERDFESADEEEIRQFDELLELQDPLLFGILFETEPTPERFLRLAEKIRNI' A
#
# COMPACT_ATOMS: atom_id res chain seq x y z
N MET A 1 3.03 17.43 12.48
CA MET A 1 2.18 16.29 12.06
C MET A 1 3.02 15.45 11.13
N SER A 2 3.44 14.25 11.54
CA SER A 2 4.35 13.42 10.76
C SER A 2 3.61 12.79 9.58
N GLU A 3 4.18 12.80 8.39
CA GLU A 3 3.58 12.21 7.16
C GLU A 3 3.16 10.76 7.39
N LYS A 4 3.95 9.99 8.14
CA LYS A 4 3.62 8.62 8.61
C LYS A 4 2.23 8.51 9.24
N SER A 5 1.80 9.48 10.05
CA SER A 5 0.48 9.43 10.70
C SER A 5 -0.67 9.64 9.71
N ARG A 6 -0.45 10.42 8.64
CA ARG A 6 -1.42 10.63 7.57
C ARG A 6 -1.62 9.34 6.78
N PHE A 7 -0.52 8.68 6.40
CA PHE A 7 -0.57 7.37 5.73
C PHE A 7 -1.19 6.30 6.62
N LYS A 8 -0.82 6.24 7.90
CA LYS A 8 -1.40 5.30 8.87
C LYS A 8 -2.93 5.41 8.96
N MET A 9 -3.48 6.62 8.89
CA MET A 9 -4.93 6.82 8.83
C MET A 9 -5.56 6.32 7.52
N ARG A 10 -4.88 6.48 6.38
CA ARG A 10 -5.33 5.97 5.07
C ARG A 10 -5.25 4.45 4.95
N CYS A 11 -4.34 3.80 5.70
CA CYS A 11 -4.23 2.34 5.77
C CYS A 11 -5.37 1.69 6.58
N ARG A 12 -6.10 2.45 7.41
CA ARG A 12 -7.25 1.93 8.19
C ARG A 12 -8.44 1.64 7.27
N ARG A 13 -8.42 0.44 6.69
CA ARG A 13 -9.40 -0.09 5.73
C ARG A 13 -10.44 -0.95 6.45
N GLY A 14 -11.56 -1.26 5.78
CA GLY A 14 -12.60 -2.12 6.34
C GLY A 14 -12.17 -3.59 6.50
N MET A 15 -11.12 -4.01 5.78
CA MET A 15 -10.59 -5.38 5.78
C MET A 15 -9.30 -5.46 6.60
N LYS A 16 -9.24 -6.41 7.53
CA LYS A 16 -8.06 -6.64 8.40
C LYS A 16 -6.81 -7.01 7.61
N GLU A 17 -6.99 -7.77 6.54
CA GLU A 17 -5.92 -8.17 5.63
C GLU A 17 -5.22 -6.96 5.01
N LEU A 18 -6.00 -6.01 4.47
CA LEU A 18 -5.48 -4.76 3.92
C LEU A 18 -4.77 -3.94 4.99
N ASP A 19 -5.40 -3.76 6.14
CA ASP A 19 -4.82 -3.00 7.26
C ASP A 19 -3.47 -3.59 7.70
N PHE A 20 -3.37 -4.93 7.76
CA PHE A 20 -2.16 -5.63 8.14
C PHE A 20 -1.02 -5.43 7.14
N VAL A 21 -1.24 -5.73 5.86
CA VAL A 21 -0.16 -5.64 4.84
C VAL A 21 0.28 -4.20 4.60
N LEU A 22 -0.66 -3.25 4.58
CA LEU A 22 -0.36 -1.82 4.39
C LEU A 22 0.39 -1.25 5.61
N THR A 23 0.00 -1.62 6.82
CA THR A 23 0.70 -1.17 8.04
C THR A 23 2.11 -1.77 8.11
N ARG A 24 2.26 -3.06 7.79
CA ARG A 24 3.58 -3.73 7.81
C ARG A 24 4.53 -3.14 6.79
N TYR A 25 4.06 -2.89 5.57
CA TYR A 25 4.82 -2.16 4.55
C TYR A 25 5.19 -0.76 5.02
N MET A 26 4.24 -0.03 5.60
CA MET A 26 4.50 1.32 6.09
C MET A 26 5.52 1.35 7.25
N GLU A 27 5.57 0.31 8.10
CA GLU A 27 6.53 0.27 9.21
C GLU A 27 7.93 -0.19 8.78
N ARG A 28 8.05 -1.09 7.79
CA ARG A 28 9.35 -1.57 7.29
C ARG A 28 9.94 -0.69 6.19
N ASP A 29 9.14 -0.41 5.17
CA ASP A 29 9.62 0.13 3.91
C ASP A 29 9.42 1.62 3.77
N PHE A 30 8.45 2.23 4.45
CA PHE A 30 8.25 3.70 4.38
C PHE A 30 9.45 4.51 4.87
N GLU A 31 10.32 3.94 5.71
CA GLU A 31 11.57 4.59 6.13
C GLU A 31 12.68 4.53 5.09
N SER A 32 12.61 3.56 4.18
CA SER A 32 13.58 3.36 3.10
C SER A 32 12.99 3.65 1.71
N ALA A 33 11.72 4.06 1.64
CA ALA A 33 10.99 4.33 0.42
C ALA A 33 11.40 5.70 -0.14
N ASP A 34 11.74 5.72 -1.42
CA ASP A 34 11.98 6.96 -2.17
C ASP A 34 10.68 7.74 -2.41
N GLU A 35 10.81 9.03 -2.73
CA GLU A 35 9.66 9.91 -3.01
C GLU A 35 8.74 9.37 -4.12
N GLU A 36 9.30 8.67 -5.11
CA GLU A 36 8.52 8.04 -6.18
C GLU A 36 7.68 6.87 -5.65
N GLU A 37 8.28 6.03 -4.79
CA GLU A 37 7.62 4.88 -4.17
C GLU A 37 6.50 5.35 -3.21
N ILE A 38 6.75 6.43 -2.46
CA ILE A 38 5.75 7.07 -1.59
C ILE A 38 4.60 7.64 -2.41
N ARG A 39 4.87 8.29 -3.55
CA ARG A 39 3.80 8.78 -4.46
C ARG A 39 2.95 7.64 -5.00
N GLN A 40 3.59 6.57 -5.49
CA GLN A 40 2.89 5.39 -5.97
C GLN A 40 2.04 4.75 -4.86
N PHE A 41 2.53 4.74 -3.63
CA PHE A 41 1.76 4.25 -2.48
C PHE A 41 0.59 5.17 -2.13
N ASP A 42 0.74 6.50 -2.20
CA ASP A 42 -0.38 7.42 -2.00
C ASP A 42 -1.45 7.23 -3.08
N GLU A 43 -1.07 7.12 -4.36
CA GLU A 43 -1.98 6.83 -5.48
C GLU A 43 -2.67 5.45 -5.31
N LEU A 44 -1.93 4.44 -4.85
CA LEU A 44 -2.50 3.12 -4.54
C LEU A 44 -3.55 3.22 -3.43
N LEU A 45 -3.27 4.02 -2.39
CA LEU A 45 -4.20 4.29 -1.29
C LEU A 45 -5.39 5.18 -1.69
N GLU A 46 -5.36 5.83 -2.85
CA GLU A 46 -6.55 6.49 -3.43
C GLU A 46 -7.52 5.50 -4.08
N LEU A 47 -7.09 4.26 -4.34
CA LEU A 47 -7.95 3.22 -4.88
C LEU A 47 -8.99 2.74 -3.85
N GLN A 48 -10.09 2.21 -4.37
CA GLN A 48 -11.15 1.59 -3.55
C GLN A 48 -10.66 0.27 -2.94
N ASP A 49 -11.16 -0.08 -1.75
CA ASP A 49 -10.84 -1.32 -1.02
C ASP A 49 -10.84 -2.59 -1.88
N PRO A 50 -11.86 -2.88 -2.73
CA PRO A 50 -11.86 -4.08 -3.57
C PRO A 50 -10.75 -4.10 -4.62
N LEU A 51 -10.38 -2.94 -5.18
CA LEU A 51 -9.27 -2.84 -6.14
C LEU A 51 -7.92 -3.06 -5.44
N LEU A 52 -7.76 -2.45 -4.26
CA LEU A 52 -6.56 -2.59 -3.45
C LEU A 52 -6.38 -4.03 -3.00
N PHE A 53 -7.47 -4.69 -2.59
CA PHE A 53 -7.48 -6.11 -2.29
C PHE A 53 -7.08 -6.91 -3.53
N GLY A 54 -7.69 -6.68 -4.68
CA GLY A 54 -7.35 -7.46 -5.87
C GLY A 54 -5.92 -7.26 -6.36
N ILE A 55 -5.37 -6.06 -6.22
CA ILE A 55 -3.95 -5.79 -6.49
C ILE A 55 -3.08 -6.51 -5.47
N LEU A 56 -3.36 -6.46 -4.18
CA LEU A 56 -2.48 -7.07 -3.18
C LEU A 56 -2.59 -8.61 -3.15
N PHE A 57 -3.76 -9.16 -3.45
CA PHE A 57 -4.03 -10.60 -3.41
C PHE A 57 -3.99 -11.26 -4.80
N GLU A 58 -3.49 -10.58 -5.82
CA GLU A 58 -3.37 -11.10 -7.20
C GLU A 58 -4.71 -11.56 -7.81
N THR A 59 -5.82 -11.03 -7.32
CA THR A 59 -7.14 -11.36 -7.85
C THR A 59 -7.51 -10.48 -9.03
N GLU A 60 -6.89 -9.30 -9.17
CA GLU A 60 -7.09 -8.34 -10.25
C GLU A 60 -5.77 -8.01 -10.93
N PRO A 61 -5.79 -7.65 -12.23
CA PRO A 61 -4.59 -7.26 -12.96
C PRO A 61 -3.96 -6.01 -12.34
N THR A 62 -2.76 -6.16 -11.80
CA THR A 62 -2.02 -5.05 -11.20
C THR A 62 -1.39 -4.20 -12.31
N PRO A 63 -1.67 -2.88 -12.36
CA PRO A 63 -1.04 -1.99 -13.33
C PRO A 63 0.49 -2.01 -13.19
N GLU A 64 1.23 -1.93 -14.30
CA GLU A 64 2.70 -2.02 -14.29
C GLU A 64 3.37 -1.00 -13.36
N ARG A 65 2.77 0.19 -13.23
CA ARG A 65 3.22 1.23 -12.29
C ARG A 65 3.19 0.78 -10.82
N PHE A 66 2.25 -0.08 -10.44
CA PHE A 66 2.11 -0.56 -9.06
C PHE A 66 2.67 -1.96 -8.85
N LEU A 67 3.10 -2.66 -9.91
CA LEU A 67 3.60 -4.04 -9.81
C LEU A 67 4.73 -4.16 -8.77
N ARG A 68 5.77 -3.32 -8.90
CA ARG A 68 6.92 -3.37 -7.99
C ARG A 68 6.52 -3.12 -6.54
N LEU A 69 5.68 -2.12 -6.31
CA LEU A 69 5.18 -1.77 -4.98
C LEU A 69 4.31 -2.89 -4.39
N ALA A 70 3.38 -3.43 -5.19
CA ALA A 70 2.48 -4.50 -4.78
C ALA A 70 3.27 -5.78 -4.45
N GLU A 71 4.22 -6.18 -5.29
CA GLU A 71 5.11 -7.32 -5.02
C GLU A 71 5.91 -7.13 -3.72
N LYS A 72 6.39 -5.92 -3.47
CA LYS A 72 7.11 -5.57 -2.25
C LYS A 72 6.23 -5.70 -1.00
N ILE A 73 4.99 -5.22 -1.07
CA ILE A 73 3.99 -5.36 0.00
C ILE A 73 3.60 -6.83 0.22
N ARG A 74 3.49 -7.63 -0.85
CA ARG A 74 3.15 -9.06 -0.79
C ARG A 74 4.26 -9.92 -0.16
N ASN A 75 5.52 -9.51 -0.27
CA ASN A 75 6.68 -10.28 0.19
C ASN A 75 7.16 -9.89 1.62
N ILE A 76 6.26 -9.35 2.46
CA ILE A 76 6.55 -8.83 3.81
C ILE A 76 6.07 -9.76 4.93
#